data_AF-A0A9D6WRA8-F1
#
_entry.id   AF-A0A9D6WRA8-F1
#
_cell.length_a   1.000
_cell.length_b   1.000
_cell.length_c   1.000
_cell.angle_alpha   90.00
_cell.angle_beta   90.00
_cell.angle_gamma   90.00
#
_symmetry.space_group_name_H-M   'P 1'
#
loop_
_entity.id
_entity.type
_entity.pdbx_description
1 polymer ?
#
loop_
_entity_poly.entity_id
_entity_poly.type
_entity_poly.pdbx_seq_one_letter_code
_entity_poly.pdbx_strand_id
1 'polypeptide(L)'
;MIDLKLIQTVDKTIARLNGESKMSDQELFAGFDEEKQKEYADQARQRWGSQAVDASLKRWGKYSAAQKAQIIAEGEAIRRDLAANMRAGFDSPAVQQIVAHWHQHMKNFYEPSIERLRGLGNLYVDDPDFRANYAKLDPGLPEFFRDAIEFYCNHKK
;
A
#
# COMPACT_ATOMS: atom_id res chain seq x y z
N MET A 1 13.64 1.63 -0.42
CA MET A 1 12.52 1.95 0.47
C MET A 1 11.34 2.38 -0.40
N ILE A 2 10.24 1.61 -0.49
CA ILE A 2 8.95 2.31 -0.58
C ILE A 2 8.51 2.43 0.85
N ASP A 3 8.83 3.57 1.42
CA ASP A 3 8.32 3.91 2.71
C ASP A 3 6.80 4.10 2.53
N LEU A 4 6.02 3.27 3.23
CA LEU A 4 4.57 3.44 3.39
C LEU A 4 4.21 4.82 3.98
N LYS A 5 5.19 5.66 4.32
CA LYS A 5 5.00 7.10 4.55
C LYS A 5 4.25 7.84 3.45
N LEU A 6 4.28 7.38 2.19
CA LEU A 6 3.48 8.01 1.12
C LEU A 6 1.96 7.81 1.32
N ILE A 7 1.59 6.72 2.02
CA ILE A 7 0.23 6.45 2.46
C ILE A 7 -0.05 7.13 3.82
N GLN A 8 0.97 7.33 4.68
CA GLN A 8 0.85 8.11 5.93
C GLN A 8 0.70 9.63 5.73
N THR A 9 0.93 10.18 4.54
CA THR A 9 0.55 11.58 4.26
C THR A 9 -0.97 11.78 4.30
N VAL A 10 -1.76 10.71 4.27
CA VAL A 10 -3.21 10.79 4.55
C VAL A 10 -3.52 10.88 6.03
N ASP A 11 -2.68 10.34 6.92
CA ASP A 11 -2.89 10.41 8.37
C ASP A 11 -2.73 11.82 8.93
N LYS A 12 -1.93 12.69 8.28
CA LYS A 12 -1.93 14.13 8.61
C LYS A 12 -3.26 14.84 8.33
N THR A 13 -4.12 14.24 7.51
CA THR A 13 -5.47 14.76 7.24
C THR A 13 -6.48 14.33 8.33
N ILE A 14 -6.27 13.18 8.98
CA ILE A 14 -7.09 12.71 10.11
C ILE A 14 -6.81 13.54 11.37
N ALA A 15 -5.56 13.97 11.58
CA ALA A 15 -5.20 14.90 12.66
C ALA A 15 -5.89 16.27 12.57
N ARG A 16 -6.31 16.68 11.37
CA ARG A 16 -6.91 18.00 11.09
C ARG A 16 -8.44 18.04 11.19
N LEU A 17 -9.10 16.89 11.08
CA LEU A 17 -10.57 16.78 11.20
C LEU A 17 -11.08 16.87 12.65
N ASN A 18 -10.19 16.84 13.64
CA ASN A 18 -10.50 17.03 15.06
C ASN A 18 -10.40 18.49 15.55
N GLY A 19 -10.30 19.46 14.62
CA GLY A 19 -10.58 20.87 14.89
C GLY A 19 -9.44 21.65 15.51
N GLU A 20 -8.52 22.15 14.69
CA GLU A 20 -7.94 23.49 14.86
C GLU A 20 -7.18 23.93 13.59
N SER A 21 -7.65 25.05 13.03
CA SER A 21 -6.88 26.08 12.31
C SER A 21 -6.40 25.86 10.86
N LYS A 22 -6.64 26.92 10.07
CA LYS A 22 -6.17 27.13 8.70
C LYS A 22 -4.66 26.91 8.62
N MET A 23 -4.24 26.14 7.64
CA MET A 23 -2.84 25.87 7.30
C MET A 23 -2.77 25.71 5.80
N SER A 24 -1.85 26.46 5.21
CA SER A 24 -1.62 26.54 3.76
C SER A 24 -0.86 25.31 3.26
N ASP A 25 -0.80 25.09 1.96
CA ASP A 25 -0.14 23.93 1.35
C ASP A 25 1.34 23.75 1.78
N GLN A 26 1.99 24.80 2.30
CA GLN A 26 3.36 24.74 2.86
C GLN A 26 3.44 24.02 4.23
N GLU A 27 2.34 23.86 4.96
CA GLU A 27 2.34 23.28 6.32
C GLU A 27 1.91 21.80 6.36
N LEU A 28 1.30 21.29 5.28
CA LEU A 28 1.02 19.86 5.10
C LEU A 28 2.30 19.00 5.11
N PHE A 29 3.43 19.61 4.72
CA PHE A 29 4.74 18.98 4.60
C PHE A 29 5.62 19.13 5.86
N ALA A 30 5.23 19.94 6.85
CA ALA A 30 6.06 20.34 8.01
C ALA A 30 6.42 19.22 9.03
N GLY A 31 6.20 17.94 8.70
CA GLY A 31 6.51 16.80 9.58
C GLY A 31 7.47 15.76 9.01
N PHE A 32 7.97 15.96 7.78
CA PHE A 32 9.11 15.22 7.23
C PHE A 32 9.87 16.15 6.29
N ASP A 33 11.20 16.22 6.41
CA ASP A 33 12.11 16.94 5.52
C ASP A 33 11.73 16.73 4.04
N GLU A 34 11.62 17.82 3.28
CA GLU A 34 11.38 17.79 1.82
C GLU A 34 12.38 16.89 1.09
N GLU A 35 13.62 16.79 1.63
CA GLU A 35 14.67 15.91 1.13
C GLU A 35 14.27 14.43 1.15
N LYS A 36 13.63 13.95 2.22
CA LYS A 36 13.20 12.54 2.31
C LYS A 36 12.12 12.22 1.30
N GLN A 37 11.20 13.14 1.07
CA GLN A 37 10.13 12.93 0.09
C GLN A 37 10.68 12.87 -1.34
N LYS A 38 11.65 13.72 -1.65
CA LYS A 38 12.36 13.71 -2.92
C LYS A 38 13.16 12.42 -3.08
N GLU A 39 13.88 11.99 -2.04
CA GLU A 39 14.66 10.74 -2.04
C GLU A 39 13.76 9.52 -2.28
N TYR A 40 12.60 9.42 -1.62
CA TYR A 40 11.65 8.34 -1.85
C TYR A 40 11.02 8.38 -3.24
N ALA A 41 10.70 9.57 -3.75
CA ALA A 41 10.22 9.72 -5.11
C ALA A 41 11.28 9.22 -6.11
N ASP A 42 12.55 9.58 -5.93
CA ASP A 42 13.62 9.17 -6.83
C ASP A 42 13.91 7.66 -6.74
N GLN A 43 13.91 7.07 -5.54
CA GLN A 43 13.96 5.61 -5.35
C GLN A 43 12.79 4.90 -6.03
N ALA A 44 11.58 5.48 -5.94
CA ALA A 44 10.40 4.93 -6.57
C ALA A 44 10.46 5.02 -8.09
N ARG A 45 10.98 6.12 -8.63
CA ARG A 45 11.19 6.30 -10.07
C ARG A 45 12.26 5.37 -10.60
N GLN A 46 13.31 5.10 -9.83
CA GLN A 46 14.33 4.12 -10.18
C GLN A 46 13.77 2.70 -10.23
N ARG A 47 12.84 2.35 -9.34
CA ARG A 47 12.25 1.00 -9.23
C ARG A 47 11.05 0.75 -10.16
N TRP A 48 10.18 1.74 -10.38
CA TRP A 48 8.94 1.59 -11.17
C TRP A 48 8.87 2.47 -12.42
N GLY A 49 9.85 3.35 -12.63
CA GLY A 49 9.87 4.31 -13.72
C GLY A 49 9.07 5.58 -13.40
N SER A 50 9.59 6.72 -13.86
CA SER A 50 8.99 8.03 -13.60
C SER A 50 7.53 8.14 -14.02
N GLN A 51 7.19 7.61 -15.21
CA GLN A 51 5.82 7.67 -15.72
C GLN A 51 4.82 6.92 -14.82
N ALA A 52 5.20 5.76 -14.25
CA ALA A 52 4.32 4.99 -13.39
C ALA A 52 4.10 5.70 -12.05
N VAL A 53 5.17 6.26 -11.48
CA VAL A 53 5.11 7.02 -10.23
C VAL A 53 4.27 8.28 -10.39
N ASP A 54 4.51 9.07 -11.44
CA ASP A 54 3.78 10.31 -11.68
C ASP A 54 2.29 10.03 -11.97
N ALA A 55 1.96 8.95 -12.68
CA ALA A 55 0.59 8.53 -12.92
C ALA A 55 -0.13 8.12 -11.61
N SER A 56 0.57 7.42 -10.71
CA SER A 56 0.05 7.04 -9.40
C SER A 56 -0.19 8.27 -8.52
N LEU A 57 0.78 9.17 -8.43
CA LEU A 57 0.67 10.44 -7.71
C LEU A 57 -0.48 11.29 -8.23
N LYS A 58 -0.65 11.38 -9.56
CA LYS A 58 -1.77 12.09 -10.19
C LYS A 58 -3.11 11.46 -9.86
N ARG A 59 -3.21 10.12 -9.82
CA ARG A 59 -4.43 9.41 -9.41
C ARG A 59 -4.75 9.72 -7.96
N TRP A 60 -3.75 9.61 -7.08
CA TRP A 60 -3.88 9.90 -5.66
C TRP A 60 -4.31 11.35 -5.38
N GLY A 61 -3.75 12.31 -6.12
CA GLY A 61 -4.08 13.73 -6.02
C GLY A 61 -5.52 14.07 -6.40
N LYS A 62 -6.21 13.21 -7.16
CA LYS A 62 -7.62 13.42 -7.54
C LYS A 62 -8.61 12.98 -6.47
N TYR A 63 -8.20 12.15 -5.51
CA TYR A 63 -9.08 11.71 -4.44
C TYR A 63 -9.27 12.81 -3.40
N SER A 64 -10.52 12.96 -2.94
CA SER A 64 -10.83 13.77 -1.76
C SER A 64 -10.23 13.18 -0.48
N ALA A 65 -10.16 13.97 0.58
CA ALA A 65 -9.72 13.49 1.89
C ALA A 65 -10.53 12.26 2.37
N ALA A 66 -11.85 12.29 2.19
CA ALA A 66 -12.74 11.19 2.56
C ALA A 66 -12.46 9.92 1.73
N GLN A 67 -12.26 10.07 0.41
CA GLN A 67 -11.91 8.94 -0.47
C GLN A 67 -10.57 8.33 -0.08
N LYS A 68 -9.56 9.16 0.22
CA LYS A 68 -8.24 8.68 0.69
C LYS A 68 -8.37 7.91 2.00
N ALA A 69 -9.12 8.43 2.97
CA ALA A 69 -9.36 7.74 4.23
C ALA A 69 -10.06 6.39 4.02
N GLN A 70 -11.06 6.34 3.13
CA GLN A 70 -11.76 5.10 2.80
C GLN A 70 -10.84 4.06 2.14
N ILE A 71 -10.01 4.48 1.17
CA ILE A 71 -9.04 3.60 0.50
C ILE A 71 -8.06 3.03 1.54
N ILE A 72 -7.54 3.86 2.45
CA ILE A 72 -6.62 3.38 3.49
C ILE A 72 -7.29 2.39 4.44
N ALA A 73 -8.50 2.70 4.90
CA ALA A 73 -9.26 1.82 5.78
C ALA A 73 -9.56 0.48 5.12
N GLU A 74 -9.91 0.47 3.84
CA GLU A 74 -10.11 -0.76 3.05
C GLU A 74 -8.81 -1.59 2.99
N GLY A 75 -7.67 -0.95 2.70
CA GLY A 75 -6.39 -1.65 2.63
C GLY A 75 -5.91 -2.20 3.99
N GLU A 76 -6.21 -1.53 5.09
CA GLU A 76 -5.97 -2.03 6.45
C GLU A 76 -6.89 -3.23 6.77
N ALA A 77 -8.17 -3.14 6.42
CA ALA A 77 -9.13 -4.23 6.64
C ALA A 77 -8.71 -5.51 5.90
N ILE A 78 -8.35 -5.41 4.62
CA ILE A 78 -7.88 -6.56 3.82
C ILE A 78 -6.67 -7.25 4.47
N ARG A 79 -5.72 -6.47 4.98
CA ARG A 79 -4.53 -7.03 5.64
C ARG A 79 -4.85 -7.72 6.96
N ARG A 80 -5.79 -7.19 7.73
CA ARG A 80 -6.28 -7.81 8.97
C ARG A 80 -7.04 -9.10 8.69
N ASP A 81 -7.89 -9.09 7.66
CA ASP A 81 -8.62 -10.28 7.23
C ASP A 81 -7.65 -11.37 6.77
N LEU A 82 -6.60 -11.00 6.03
CA LEU A 82 -5.56 -11.93 5.63
C LEU A 82 -4.86 -12.55 6.84
N ALA A 83 -4.43 -11.73 7.80
CA ALA A 83 -3.79 -12.20 9.03
C ALA A 83 -4.69 -13.15 9.83
N ALA A 84 -5.97 -12.82 9.96
CA ALA A 84 -6.96 -13.65 10.66
C ALA A 84 -7.20 -15.01 9.99
N ASN A 85 -6.96 -15.13 8.69
CA ASN A 85 -7.22 -16.34 7.91
C ASN A 85 -5.95 -17.15 7.59
N MET A 86 -4.78 -16.80 8.12
CA MET A 86 -3.52 -17.49 7.81
C MET A 86 -3.55 -19.00 8.07
N ARG A 87 -4.29 -19.43 9.09
CA ARG A 87 -4.43 -20.86 9.46
C ARG A 87 -5.19 -21.69 8.43
N ALA A 88 -5.96 -21.06 7.54
CA ALA A 88 -6.70 -21.76 6.49
C ALA A 88 -5.78 -22.26 5.36
N GLY A 89 -4.55 -21.74 5.25
CA GLY A 89 -3.64 -22.00 4.15
C GLY A 89 -3.71 -20.93 3.07
N PHE A 90 -2.57 -20.62 2.44
CA PHE A 90 -2.44 -19.53 1.47
C PHE A 90 -3.26 -19.76 0.19
N ASP A 91 -3.51 -21.02 -0.16
CA ASP A 91 -4.25 -21.49 -1.33
C ASP A 91 -5.75 -21.70 -1.05
N SER A 92 -6.19 -21.52 0.20
CA SER A 92 -7.58 -21.72 0.57
C SER A 92 -8.52 -20.76 -0.17
N PRO A 93 -9.76 -21.18 -0.49
CA PRO A 93 -10.72 -20.31 -1.17
C PRO A 93 -10.97 -18.98 -0.45
N ALA A 94 -10.98 -18.98 0.89
CA ALA A 94 -11.17 -17.77 1.70
C ALA A 94 -10.00 -16.80 1.53
N VAL A 95 -8.75 -17.28 1.62
CA VAL A 95 -7.56 -16.43 1.43
C VAL A 95 -7.47 -15.92 0.00
N GLN A 96 -7.80 -16.75 -0.99
CA GLN A 96 -7.75 -16.35 -2.39
C GLN A 96 -8.82 -15.30 -2.75
N GLN A 97 -9.96 -15.26 -2.06
CA GLN A 97 -10.92 -14.15 -2.15
C GLN A 97 -10.35 -12.85 -1.58
N ILE A 98 -9.63 -12.91 -0.45
CA ILE A 98 -8.96 -11.75 0.15
C ILE A 98 -7.86 -11.21 -0.77
N VAL A 99 -7.05 -12.09 -1.38
CA VAL A 99 -6.03 -11.69 -2.36
C VAL A 99 -6.66 -11.08 -3.62
N ALA A 100 -7.79 -11.63 -4.09
CA ALA A 100 -8.53 -11.03 -5.19
C ALA A 100 -9.04 -9.61 -4.86
N HIS A 101 -9.51 -9.40 -3.63
CA HIS A 101 -9.90 -8.08 -3.14
C HIS A 101 -8.69 -7.13 -3.05
N TRP A 102 -7.54 -7.60 -2.53
CA TRP A 102 -6.30 -6.84 -2.54
C TRP A 102 -5.87 -6.42 -3.94
N HIS A 103 -5.98 -7.33 -4.90
CA HIS A 103 -5.67 -7.05 -6.30
C HIS A 103 -6.57 -5.94 -6.88
N GLN A 104 -7.88 -5.97 -6.60
CA GLN A 104 -8.77 -4.88 -7.00
C GLN A 104 -8.43 -3.58 -6.28
N HIS A 105 -8.10 -3.65 -4.99
CA HIS A 105 -7.75 -2.49 -4.19
C HIS A 105 -6.53 -1.73 -4.74
N MET A 106 -5.56 -2.44 -5.34
CA MET A 106 -4.39 -1.82 -5.99
C MET A 106 -4.74 -0.88 -7.15
N LYS A 107 -5.93 -1.03 -7.75
CA LYS A 107 -6.44 -0.10 -8.78
C LYS A 107 -6.60 1.33 -8.26
N ASN A 108 -6.63 1.56 -6.95
CA ASN A 108 -6.61 2.92 -6.42
C ASN A 108 -5.27 3.64 -6.64
N PHE A 109 -4.20 2.91 -6.93
CA PHE A 109 -2.85 3.46 -7.06
C PHE A 109 -2.30 3.34 -8.48
N TYR A 110 -2.43 2.19 -9.11
CA TYR A 110 -1.91 1.92 -10.45
C TYR A 110 -2.70 0.80 -11.12
N GLU A 111 -2.44 0.52 -12.40
CA GLU A 111 -3.00 -0.66 -13.06
C GLU A 111 -2.23 -1.91 -12.59
N PRO A 112 -2.85 -2.82 -11.82
CA PRO A 112 -2.16 -3.96 -11.26
C PRO A 112 -2.22 -5.11 -12.27
N SER A 113 -1.25 -5.19 -13.17
CA SER A 113 -1.09 -6.42 -13.96
C SER A 113 -0.71 -7.58 -13.02
N ILE A 114 -0.94 -8.82 -13.47
CA ILE A 114 -0.54 -10.03 -12.72
C ILE A 114 0.97 -9.99 -12.40
N GLU A 115 1.79 -9.53 -13.34
CA GLU A 115 3.23 -9.35 -13.14
C GLU A 115 3.55 -8.31 -12.05
N ARG A 116 2.85 -7.16 -12.05
CA ARG A 116 3.02 -6.13 -11.03
C ARG A 116 2.59 -6.62 -9.66
N LEU A 117 1.49 -7.36 -9.58
CA LEU A 117 1.02 -7.95 -8.33
C LEU A 117 2.04 -8.97 -7.80
N ARG A 118 2.61 -9.82 -8.66
CA ARG A 118 3.69 -10.74 -8.28
C ARG A 118 4.91 -9.99 -7.74
N GLY A 119 5.37 -8.95 -8.44
CA GLY A 119 6.48 -8.12 -7.98
C GLY A 119 6.20 -7.43 -6.63
N LEU A 120 4.94 -7.03 -6.41
CA LEU A 120 4.49 -6.47 -5.14
C LEU A 120 4.55 -7.50 -3.99
N GLY A 121 4.19 -8.76 -4.24
CA GLY A 121 4.33 -9.83 -3.27
C GLY A 121 5.80 -10.05 -2.84
N ASN A 122 6.72 -10.08 -3.79
CA ASN A 122 8.16 -10.21 -3.50
C ASN A 122 8.68 -9.02 -2.67
N LEU A 123 8.27 -7.81 -3.04
CA LEU A 123 8.63 -6.58 -2.33
C LEU A 123 8.23 -6.61 -0.84
N TYR A 124 7.13 -7.27 -0.48
CA TYR A 124 6.70 -7.39 0.91
C TYR A 124 7.67 -8.20 1.78
N VAL A 125 8.49 -9.03 1.17
CA VAL A 125 9.51 -9.86 1.83
C VAL A 125 10.89 -9.24 1.70
N ASP A 126 11.23 -8.74 0.51
CA ASP A 126 12.58 -8.30 0.14
C ASP A 126 12.95 -6.91 0.68
N ASP A 127 11.96 -6.02 0.87
CA ASP A 127 12.20 -4.67 1.40
C ASP A 127 11.89 -4.64 2.91
N PRO A 128 12.89 -4.36 3.76
CA PRO A 128 12.75 -4.44 5.21
C PRO A 128 11.61 -3.60 5.80
N ASP A 129 11.31 -2.45 5.18
CA ASP A 129 10.26 -1.54 5.67
C ASP A 129 8.87 -2.14 5.45
N PHE A 130 8.64 -2.70 4.26
CA PHE A 130 7.39 -3.43 3.99
C PHE A 130 7.26 -4.63 4.90
N ARG A 131 8.31 -5.44 4.97
CA ARG A 131 8.32 -6.63 5.81
C ARG A 131 7.96 -6.28 7.25
N ALA A 132 8.60 -5.26 7.81
CA ALA A 132 8.32 -4.79 9.17
C ALA A 132 6.88 -4.29 9.32
N ASN A 133 6.29 -3.66 8.30
CA ASN A 133 4.91 -3.19 8.35
C ASN A 133 3.90 -4.34 8.45
N TYR A 134 4.06 -5.39 7.64
CA TYR A 134 3.19 -6.57 7.70
C TYR A 134 3.45 -7.43 8.95
N ALA A 135 4.72 -7.55 9.36
CA ALA A 135 5.11 -8.32 10.55
C ALA A 135 4.53 -7.78 11.87
N LYS A 136 4.07 -6.52 11.91
CA LYS A 136 3.33 -5.96 13.06
C LYS A 136 1.97 -6.62 13.31
N LEU A 137 1.33 -7.14 12.26
CA LEU A 137 0.05 -7.84 12.38
C LEU A 137 0.27 -9.30 12.76
N ASP A 138 1.20 -9.97 12.08
CA ASP A 138 1.69 -11.31 12.42
C ASP A 138 3.10 -11.49 11.83
N PRO A 139 4.09 -12.03 12.58
CA PRO A 139 5.46 -12.19 12.08
C PRO A 139 5.61 -13.02 10.80
N GLY A 140 4.67 -13.94 10.53
CA GLY A 140 4.65 -14.77 9.31
C GLY A 140 3.82 -14.19 8.17
N LEU A 141 3.14 -13.06 8.37
CA LEU A 141 2.29 -12.45 7.34
C LEU A 141 3.04 -12.05 6.06
N PRO A 142 4.27 -11.50 6.08
CA PRO A 142 4.96 -11.09 4.86
C PRO A 142 5.13 -12.26 3.87
N GLU A 143 5.69 -13.38 4.33
CA GLU A 143 5.85 -14.60 3.54
C GLU A 143 4.51 -15.18 3.10
N PHE A 144 3.56 -15.28 4.04
CA PHE A 144 2.23 -15.81 3.74
C PHE A 144 1.54 -15.03 2.64
N PHE A 145 1.64 -13.69 2.68
CA PHE A 145 1.01 -12.85 1.67
C PHE A 145 1.69 -12.98 0.30
N ARG A 146 3.03 -13.03 0.26
CA ARG A 146 3.77 -13.33 -0.97
C ARG A 146 3.29 -14.65 -1.57
N ASP A 147 3.21 -15.72 -0.77
CA ASP A 147 2.83 -17.05 -1.26
C ASP A 147 1.38 -17.09 -1.75
N ALA A 148 0.47 -16.42 -1.04
CA ALA A 148 -0.93 -16.28 -1.45
C ALA A 148 -1.08 -15.49 -2.76
N ILE A 149 -0.29 -14.42 -2.94
CA ILE A 149 -0.22 -13.63 -4.18
C ILE A 149 0.35 -14.48 -5.32
N GLU A 150 1.43 -15.21 -5.09
CA GLU A 150 2.05 -16.07 -6.10
C GLU A 150 1.07 -17.13 -6.59
N PHE A 151 0.38 -17.80 -5.66
CA PHE A 151 -0.68 -18.75 -6.00
C PHE A 151 -1.78 -18.09 -6.84
N TYR A 152 -2.29 -16.94 -6.42
CA TYR A 152 -3.33 -16.20 -7.13
C TYR A 152 -2.90 -15.85 -8.56
N CYS A 153 -1.68 -15.34 -8.73
CA CYS A 153 -1.09 -14.97 -10.02
C CYS A 153 -0.92 -16.17 -10.95
N ASN A 154 -0.60 -17.35 -10.42
CA ASN A 154 -0.46 -18.59 -11.21
C ASN A 154 -1.80 -19.20 -11.65
N HIS A 155 -2.91 -18.84 -10.98
CA HIS A 155 -4.25 -19.34 -11.27
C HIS A 155 -5.15 -18.32 -11.98
N LYS A 156 -4.68 -17.07 -12.15
CA LYS A 156 -5.33 -16.06 -12.97
C LYS A 156 -4.93 -16.25 -14.44
N LYS A 157 -5.90 -16.69 -15.25
CA LYS A 157 -5.82 -16.68 -16.72
C LYS A 157 -6.02 -15.28 -17.28
#